data_AF-A0A1Y2B682-F1
#
_entry.id   AF-A0A1Y2B682-F1
#
_cell.length_a   1.000
_cell.length_b   1.000
_cell.length_c   1.000
_cell.angle_alpha   90.00
_cell.angle_beta   90.00
_cell.angle_gamma   90.00
#
_symmetry.space_group_name_H-M   'P 1'
#
loop_
_entity.id
_entity.type
_entity.pdbx_description
1 polymer ?
#
loop_
_entity_poly.entity_id
_entity_poly.type
_entity_poly.pdbx_seq_one_letter_code
_entity_poly.pdbx_strand_id
1 'polypeptide(L)' 'MSAAARVTRYKDTQPLKSLAKASQSCSAPGMAYGKCIGAKYTEVSKGMCEAEFQAFKDCVQKSFGRKW' A
#
# COMPACT_ATOMS: atom_id res chain seq x y z
N MET A 1 -28.11 -33.57 3.74
CA MET A 1 -27.51 -32.94 2.55
C MET A 1 -26.90 -31.61 2.99
N SER A 2 -25.56 -31.56 3.05
CA SER A 2 -24.78 -30.38 3.41
C SER A 2 -24.78 -29.33 2.29
N ALA A 3 -24.89 -28.04 2.61
CA ALA A 3 -24.29 -26.97 1.80
C ALA A 3 -24.24 -25.63 2.58
N ALA A 4 -23.07 -25.39 3.17
CA ALA A 4 -22.33 -24.12 3.19
C ALA A 4 -23.03 -22.83 3.65
N ALA A 5 -22.59 -22.39 4.83
CA ALA A 5 -22.60 -21.00 5.27
C ALA A 5 -22.15 -20.05 4.13
N ARG A 6 -23.03 -19.13 3.73
CA ARG A 6 -22.64 -17.98 2.92
C ARG A 6 -21.97 -16.95 3.83
N VAL A 7 -20.67 -17.10 4.00
CA VAL A 7 -19.82 -15.99 4.44
C VAL A 7 -20.02 -14.85 3.44
N THR A 8 -20.37 -13.69 3.97
CA THR A 8 -20.73 -12.46 3.27
C THR A 8 -19.71 -12.08 2.20
N ARG A 9 -20.04 -12.26 0.90
CA ARG A 9 -19.30 -11.57 -0.18
C ARG A 9 -19.67 -10.10 -0.13
N TYR A 10 -18.99 -9.34 0.71
CA TYR A 10 -18.94 -7.88 0.62
C TYR A 10 -18.33 -7.53 -0.75
N LYS A 11 -19.20 -7.34 -1.74
CA LYS A 11 -18.89 -6.85 -3.10
C LYS A 11 -18.51 -5.36 -3.07
N ASP A 12 -17.82 -4.92 -2.03
CA ASP A 12 -17.43 -3.54 -1.90
C ASP A 12 -16.02 -3.42 -2.48
N THR A 13 -15.99 -3.13 -3.78
CA THR A 13 -14.76 -2.68 -4.44
C THR A 13 -14.46 -1.23 -4.12
N GLN A 14 -15.31 -0.53 -3.35
CA GLN A 14 -15.08 0.84 -2.91
C GLN A 14 -13.78 0.99 -2.09
N PRO A 15 -13.46 0.14 -1.09
CA PRO A 15 -12.20 0.20 -0.37
C PRO A 15 -11.00 -0.11 -1.28
N LEU A 16 -11.16 -0.96 -2.29
CA LEU A 16 -10.10 -1.21 -3.28
C LEU A 16 -9.91 -0.03 -4.23
N LYS A 17 -11.00 0.65 -4.63
CA LYS A 17 -10.96 1.86 -5.45
C LYS A 17 -10.39 3.04 -4.67
N SER A 18 -10.72 3.19 -3.40
CA SER A 18 -10.09 4.19 -2.53
C SER A 18 -8.62 3.86 -2.33
N LEU A 19 -8.27 2.57 -2.21
CA LEU A 19 -6.88 2.10 -2.17
C LEU A 19 -6.10 2.46 -3.43
N ALA A 20 -6.67 2.18 -4.60
CA ALA A 20 -6.06 2.51 -5.88
C ALA A 20 -5.90 4.03 -6.03
N LYS A 21 -6.92 4.82 -5.67
CA LYS A 21 -6.89 6.28 -5.77
C LYS A 21 -5.84 6.89 -4.82
N ALA A 22 -5.78 6.41 -3.58
CA ALA A 22 -4.78 6.80 -2.59
C ALA A 22 -3.36 6.41 -3.00
N SER A 23 -3.18 5.18 -3.50
CA SER A 23 -1.88 4.70 -4.01
C SER A 23 -1.45 5.51 -5.23
N GLN A 24 -2.40 5.93 -6.07
CA GLN A 24 -2.13 6.76 -7.24
C GLN A 24 -1.76 8.20 -6.83
N SER A 25 -2.38 8.78 -5.80
CA SER A 25 -1.94 10.07 -5.23
C SER A 25 -0.56 9.98 -4.56
N CYS A 26 -0.18 8.80 -4.09
CA CYS A 26 1.14 8.53 -3.48
C CYS A 26 2.11 7.81 -4.43
N SER A 27 1.84 7.86 -5.73
CA SER A 27 2.65 7.19 -6.74
C SER A 27 4.07 7.77 -6.82
N ALA A 28 4.25 9.08 -6.65
CA ALA A 28 5.56 9.72 -6.65
C ALA A 28 6.51 9.17 -5.55
N PRO A 29 6.15 9.18 -4.26
CA PRO A 29 7.00 8.60 -3.22
C PRO A 29 7.09 7.06 -3.32
N GLY A 30 6.05 6.37 -3.79
CA GLY A 30 6.09 4.93 -4.03
C GLY A 30 7.08 4.52 -5.13
N MET A 31 7.15 5.30 -6.22
CA MET A 31 8.10 5.10 -7.30
C MET A 31 9.54 5.43 -6.87
N ALA A 32 9.74 6.46 -6.04
CA ALA A 32 11.05 6.79 -5.47
C ALA A 32 11.56 5.65 -4.56
N TYR A 33 10.70 5.16 -3.66
CA TYR A 33 10.99 4.01 -2.81
C TYR A 33 11.30 2.76 -3.65
N GLY A 34 10.47 2.45 -4.65
CA GLY A 34 10.68 1.32 -5.55
C GLY A 34 11.99 1.42 -6.35
N LYS A 35 12.38 2.63 -6.78
CA LYS A 35 13.68 2.86 -7.44
C LYS A 35 14.86 2.63 -6.49
N CYS A 36 14.78 3.12 -5.25
CA CYS A 36 15.83 2.93 -4.25
C CYS A 36 15.98 1.43 -3.91
N ILE A 37 14.88 0.73 -3.64
CA ILE A 37 14.85 -0.70 -3.40
C ILE A 37 15.36 -1.46 -4.62
N GLY A 38 14.91 -1.14 -5.83
CA GLY A 38 15.29 -1.83 -7.05
C GLY A 38 16.76 -1.65 -7.41
N ALA A 39 17.32 -0.46 -7.18
CA ALA A 39 18.74 -0.19 -7.39
C ALA A 39 19.65 -0.89 -6.36
N LYS A 40 19.10 -1.19 -5.17
CA LYS A 40 19.81 -1.81 -4.05
C LYS A 40 19.23 -3.18 -3.67
N TYR A 41 18.52 -3.85 -4.58
CA TYR A 41 17.72 -5.03 -4.23
C TYR A 41 18.58 -6.20 -3.72
N THR A 42 19.84 -6.26 -4.17
CA THR A 42 20.87 -7.21 -3.73
C THR A 42 21.41 -6.96 -2.33
N GLU A 43 21.36 -5.72 -1.86
CA GLU A 43 21.93 -5.28 -0.57
C GLU A 43 20.85 -4.67 0.33
N VAL A 44 19.57 -4.97 0.05
CA VAL A 44 18.42 -4.39 0.76
C VAL A 44 18.60 -4.65 2.25
N SER A 45 18.89 -3.57 2.98
CA SER A 45 19.12 -3.57 4.41
C SER A 45 18.06 -2.72 5.08
N LYS A 46 17.62 -3.13 6.27
CA LYS A 46 16.60 -2.42 7.04
C LYS A 46 17.09 -0.98 7.29
N GLY A 47 16.38 0.00 6.71
CA GLY A 47 16.71 1.43 6.84
C GLY A 47 17.26 2.11 5.58
N MET A 48 17.64 1.37 4.53
CA MET A 48 18.33 1.97 3.36
C MET A 48 17.48 2.96 2.54
N CYS A 49 16.17 2.74 2.47
CA CYS A 49 15.22 3.61 1.78
C CYS A 49 14.16 4.12 2.76
N GLU A 50 14.56 4.35 4.01
CA GLU A 50 13.63 4.69 5.09
C GLU A 50 12.99 6.06 4.88
N ALA A 51 13.73 7.05 4.36
CA ALA A 51 13.18 8.38 4.09
C ALA A 51 12.04 8.33 3.06
N GLU A 52 12.23 7.56 1.99
CA GLU A 52 11.27 7.37 0.91
C GLU A 52 10.10 6.51 1.35
N PHE A 53 10.36 5.50 2.18
CA PHE A 53 9.33 4.69 2.82
C PHE A 53 8.46 5.53 3.76
N GLN A 54 9.05 6.40 4.59
CA GLN A 54 8.30 7.29 5.48
C GLN A 54 7.44 8.26 4.67
N ALA A 55 7.98 8.87 3.61
CA ALA A 55 7.21 9.76 2.73
C ALA A 55 6.03 9.03 2.05
N PHE A 56 6.26 7.80 1.56
CA PHE A 56 5.21 6.97 0.99
C PHE A 56 4.16 6.60 2.04
N LYS A 57 4.61 6.14 3.21
CA LYS A 57 3.77 5.77 4.34
C LYS A 57 2.93 6.94 4.82
N ASP A 58 3.49 8.13 5.00
CA ASP A 58 2.76 9.33 5.41
C ASP A 58 1.68 9.71 4.41
N CYS A 59 2.01 9.65 3.12
CA CYS A 59 1.05 9.93 2.05
C CYS A 59 -0.11 8.92 2.05
N VAL A 60 0.22 7.64 2.15
CA VAL A 60 -0.73 6.53 2.24
C VAL A 60 -1.60 6.70 3.48
N GLN A 61 -1.02 6.89 4.65
CA GLN A 61 -1.75 7.08 5.92
C GLN A 61 -2.70 8.28 5.87
N LYS A 62 -2.26 9.43 5.31
CA LYS A 62 -3.12 10.59 5.10
C LYS A 62 -4.28 10.29 4.15
N SER A 63 -4.03 9.52 3.09
CA SER A 63 -5.04 9.19 2.08
C SER A 63 -6.04 8.13 2.56
N PHE A 64 -5.61 7.20 3.43
CA PHE A 64 -6.47 6.16 3.99
C PHE A 64 -7.26 6.60 5.21
N GLY A 65 -6.79 7.59 5.96
CA GLY A 65 -7.46 8.06 7.18
C GLY A 65 -7.65 7.00 8.28
N ARG A 66 -7.12 5.79 8.08
CA ARG A 66 -7.08 4.72 9.08
C ARG A 66 -5.65 4.64 9.62
N LYS A 67 -5.48 5.16 10.83
CA LYS A 67 -4.31 4.92 11.67
C LYS A 67 -4.29 3.41 11.96
N TRP A 68 -3.35 2.69 11.35
CA TRP A 68 -3.14 1.27 11.59
C TRP A 68 -2.45 1.07 12.94
#